data_AF-A0A1F5EJW3-F1
#
_entry.id   AF-A0A1F5EJW3-F1
#
_cell.length_a   1.000
_cell.length_b   1.000
_cell.length_c   1.000
_cell.angle_alpha   90.00
_cell.angle_beta   90.00
_cell.angle_gamma   90.00
#
_symmetry.space_group_name_H-M   'P 1'
#
loop_
_entity.id
_entity.type
_entity.pdbx_description
1 polymer ?
#
loop_
_entity_poly.entity_id
_entity_poly.type
_entity_poly.pdbx_seq_one_letter_code
_entity_poly.pdbx_strand_id
1 'polypeptide(L)'
;MEVSFSVVVDLIFFSILVGSSLLLFIMLRGYGGSIGKSFGIIGWGALVFGFACILEKFLLQFFGSYGSLISIFKNFLDATALLLILYGFKSFLGK
;
A
#
# COMPACT_ATOMS: atom_id res chain seq x y z
N MET A 1 -20.44 10.79 16.05
CA MET A 1 -19.08 10.26 15.79
C MET A 1 -18.22 11.43 15.40
N GLU A 2 -17.33 11.87 16.29
CA GLU A 2 -16.33 12.89 15.96
C GLU A 2 -15.19 12.20 15.22
N VAL A 3 -15.04 12.47 13.92
CA VAL A 3 -13.85 12.03 13.18
C VAL A 3 -12.68 12.82 13.76
N SER A 4 -11.79 12.12 14.47
CA SER A 4 -10.66 12.77 15.13
C SER A 4 -9.77 13.43 14.09
N PHE A 5 -9.31 14.66 14.36
CA PHE A 5 -8.45 15.43 13.45
C PHE A 5 -7.23 14.63 12.95
N SER A 6 -6.67 13.75 13.80
CA SER A 6 -5.58 12.85 13.44
C SER A 6 -5.91 11.92 12.27
N VAL A 7 -7.15 11.44 12.16
CA VAL A 7 -7.61 10.53 11.10
C VAL A 7 -7.68 11.26 9.77
N VAL A 8 -8.16 12.51 9.79
CA VAL A 8 -8.24 13.36 8.59
C VAL A 8 -6.83 13.66 8.08
N VAL A 9 -5.90 13.97 8.98
CA VAL A 9 -4.50 14.20 8.64
C VAL A 9 -3.86 12.94 8.06
N ASP A 10 -4.05 11.77 8.69
CA ASP A 10 -3.56 10.48 8.18
C ASP A 10 -4.11 10.18 6.76
N LEU A 11 -5.38 10.52 6.49
CA LEU A 11 -6.02 10.35 5.18
C LEU A 11 -5.47 11.31 4.11
N ILE A 12 -5.14 12.54 4.49
CA ILE A 12 -4.50 13.54 3.61
C ILE A 12 -3.08 13.09 3.27
N PHE A 13 -2.29 12.70 4.26
CA PHE A 13 -0.94 12.17 4.02
C PHE A 13 -0.99 10.91 3.16
N PHE A 14 -1.98 10.04 3.36
CA PHE A 14 -2.18 8.87 2.51
C PHE A 14 -2.46 9.25 1.05
N SER A 15 -3.40 10.15 0.82
CA SER A 15 -3.74 10.59 -0.54
C SER A 15 -2.57 11.29 -1.24
N ILE A 16 -1.74 12.04 -0.50
CA ILE A 16 -0.48 12.58 -1.02
C ILE A 16 0.53 11.47 -1.35
N LEU A 17 0.66 10.45 -0.50
CA LEU A 17 1.60 9.34 -0.70
C LEU A 17 1.17 8.46 -1.89
N VAL A 18 -0.13 8.20 -2.03
CA VAL A 18 -0.73 7.52 -3.18
C VAL A 18 -0.56 8.35 -4.45
N GLY A 19 -0.83 9.66 -4.40
CA GLY A 19 -0.63 10.56 -5.51
C GLY A 19 0.83 10.58 -5.98
N SER A 20 1.77 10.69 -5.03
CA SER A 20 3.22 10.75 -5.31
C SER A 20 3.74 9.43 -5.89
N SER A 21 3.29 8.30 -5.35
CA SER A 21 3.65 6.97 -5.86
C SER A 21 3.05 6.70 -7.25
N LEU A 22 1.80 7.12 -7.52
CA LEU A 22 1.22 7.11 -8.86
C LEU A 22 2.00 7.99 -9.85
N LEU A 23 2.45 9.16 -9.41
CA LEU A 23 3.24 10.10 -10.22
C LEU A 23 4.59 9.49 -10.59
N LEU A 24 5.29 8.89 -9.62
CA LEU A 24 6.49 8.08 -9.85
C LEU A 24 6.21 6.92 -10.80
N PHE A 25 5.05 6.27 -10.67
CA PHE A 25 4.64 5.17 -11.54
C PHE A 25 4.44 5.60 -12.99
N ILE A 26 3.82 6.76 -13.21
CA ILE A 26 3.61 7.34 -14.53
C ILE A 26 4.95 7.70 -15.15
N MET A 27 5.85 8.31 -14.38
CA MET A 27 7.22 8.63 -14.83
C MET A 27 8.01 7.35 -15.18
N LEU A 28 7.92 6.31 -14.35
CA LEU A 28 8.62 5.03 -14.58
C LEU A 28 7.99 4.19 -15.70
N ARG A 29 6.69 4.31 -15.98
CA ARG A 29 6.04 3.67 -17.14
C ARG A 29 6.61 4.18 -18.47
N GLY A 30 7.10 5.42 -18.50
CA GLY A 30 7.79 6.00 -19.66
C GLY A 30 9.14 5.35 -19.97
N TYR A 31 9.74 4.62 -19.02
CA TYR A 31 11.06 3.99 -19.19
C TYR A 31 11.05 2.65 -19.97
N GLY A 32 9.89 2.20 -20.48
CA GLY A 32 9.76 1.27 -21.62
C GLY A 32 10.43 -0.11 -21.53
N GLY A 33 11.09 -0.48 -20.43
CA GLY A 33 11.86 -1.72 -20.27
C GLY A 33 11.29 -2.64 -19.20
N SER A 34 11.79 -3.89 -19.11
CA SER A 34 11.34 -4.83 -18.07
C SER A 34 11.58 -4.29 -16.65
N ILE A 35 12.57 -3.41 -16.46
CA ILE A 35 12.86 -2.73 -15.20
C ILE A 35 11.67 -1.87 -14.75
N GLY A 36 11.05 -1.10 -15.65
CA GLY A 36 9.88 -0.28 -15.33
C GLY A 36 8.65 -1.11 -14.96
N LYS A 37 8.47 -2.29 -15.57
CA LYS A 37 7.40 -3.23 -15.20
C LYS A 37 7.64 -3.82 -13.81
N SER A 38 8.87 -4.22 -13.49
CA SER A 38 9.23 -4.80 -12.19
C SER A 38 9.14 -3.77 -11.06
N PHE A 39 9.68 -2.57 -11.25
CA PHE A 39 9.50 -1.45 -10.31
C PHE A 39 8.04 -1.09 -10.10
N GLY A 40 7.23 -1.21 -11.15
CA GLY A 40 5.81 -1.03 -11.02
C GLY A 40 5.16 -2.04 -10.07
N ILE A 41 5.46 -3.31 -10.22
CA ILE A 41 4.91 -4.35 -9.33
C ILE A 41 5.34 -4.11 -7.86
N ILE A 42 6.60 -3.72 -7.64
CA ILE A 42 7.12 -3.36 -6.31
C ILE A 42 6.35 -2.16 -5.74
N GLY A 43 6.15 -1.11 -6.55
CA GLY A 43 5.42 0.10 -6.15
C GLY A 43 3.96 -0.19 -5.77
N TRP A 44 3.27 -1.07 -6.50
CA TRP A 44 1.93 -1.51 -6.13
C TRP A 44 1.93 -2.29 -4.83
N GLY A 45 2.91 -3.16 -4.60
CA GLY A 45 3.03 -3.87 -3.31
C GLY A 45 3.25 -2.91 -2.14
N ALA A 46 4.10 -1.90 -2.30
CA ALA A 46 4.32 -0.87 -1.27
C ALA A 46 3.04 -0.05 -0.97
N LEU A 47 2.26 0.25 -2.01
CA LEU A 47 0.96 0.92 -1.84
C LEU A 47 -0.04 0.08 -1.07
N VAL A 48 -0.13 -1.22 -1.37
CA VAL A 48 -1.01 -2.15 -0.64
C VAL A 48 -0.59 -2.23 0.83
N PHE A 49 0.71 -2.27 1.12
CA PHE A 49 1.23 -2.28 2.49
C PHE A 49 0.87 -0.99 3.27
N GLY A 50 1.06 0.17 2.63
CA GLY A 50 0.67 1.45 3.22
C GLY A 50 -0.84 1.57 3.46
N PHE A 51 -1.64 1.10 2.51
CA PHE A 51 -3.10 1.07 2.63
C PHE A 51 -3.57 0.14 3.75
N ALA A 52 -2.96 -1.04 3.91
CA ALA A 52 -3.29 -1.99 4.96
C ALA A 52 -3.14 -1.38 6.37
N CYS A 53 -2.04 -0.68 6.63
CA CYS A 53 -1.80 0.00 7.90
C CYS A 53 -2.85 1.06 8.23
N ILE A 54 -3.28 1.84 7.25
CA ILE A 54 -4.24 2.94 7.45
C ILE A 54 -5.67 2.40 7.56
N LEU A 55 -5.99 1.40 6.75
CA LEU A 55 -7.26 0.71 6.81
C LEU A 55 -7.44 0.00 8.17
N GLU A 56 -6.39 -0.58 8.73
CA GLU A 56 -6.41 -1.16 10.08
C GLU A 56 -6.71 -0.11 11.14
N LYS A 57 -5.99 1.03 11.14
CA LYS A 57 -6.25 2.13 12.09
C LYS A 57 -7.69 2.64 11.98
N PHE A 58 -8.18 2.81 10.75
CA PHE A 58 -9.54 3.26 10.49
C PHE A 58 -10.58 2.24 10.97
N LEU A 59 -10.41 0.97 10.63
CA LEU A 59 -11.30 -0.11 11.06
C LEU A 59 -11.29 -0.31 12.56
N LEU A 60 -10.14 -0.23 13.23
CA LEU A 60 -10.06 -0.35 14.70
C LEU A 60 -10.80 0.78 15.40
N GLN A 61 -10.77 1.99 14.82
CA GLN A 61 -11.47 3.14 15.38
C GLN A 61 -13.00 3.05 15.25
N PHE A 62 -13.51 2.44 14.16
CA PHE A 62 -14.95 2.29 13.93
C PHE A 62 -15.54 0.97 14.44
N PHE A 63 -14.74 -0.10 14.44
CA PHE A 63 -15.17 -1.48 14.68
C PHE A 63 -14.28 -2.20 15.72
N GLY A 64 -13.77 -1.46 16.71
CA GLY A 64 -12.82 -1.98 17.70
C GLY A 64 -13.20 -3.30 18.41
N SER A 65 -14.49 -3.63 18.47
CA SER A 65 -14.98 -4.93 18.97
C SER A 65 -14.53 -6.14 18.12
N TYR A 66 -14.10 -5.92 16.88
CA TYR A 66 -13.61 -6.93 15.93
C TYR A 66 -12.09 -6.87 15.73
N GLY A 67 -11.34 -6.30 16.69
CA GLY A 67 -9.90 -6.02 16.53
C GLY A 67 -9.05 -7.21 16.07
N SER A 68 -9.38 -8.44 16.49
CA SER A 68 -8.68 -9.66 16.04
C SER A 68 -8.90 -9.96 14.55
N LEU A 69 -10.14 -9.82 14.05
CA LEU A 69 -10.47 -10.01 12.63
C LEU A 69 -9.83 -8.92 11.76
N ILE A 70 -9.80 -7.68 12.25
CA ILE A 70 -9.15 -6.56 11.56
C ILE A 70 -7.64 -6.79 11.45
N SER A 71 -7.00 -7.29 12.52
CA SER A 71 -5.57 -7.60 12.51
C SER A 71 -5.23 -8.78 11.58
N ILE A 72 -6.08 -9.83 11.53
CA ILE A 72 -5.92 -10.94 10.57
C ILE A 72 -6.04 -10.43 9.13
N PHE A 73 -7.01 -9.56 8.85
CA PHE A 73 -7.20 -8.97 7.53
C PHE A 73 -6.00 -8.09 7.12
N LYS A 74 -5.46 -7.30 8.05
CA LYS A 74 -4.25 -6.51 7.84
C LYS A 74 -3.03 -7.40 7.55
N ASN A 75 -2.84 -8.49 8.31
CA ASN A 75 -1.75 -9.43 8.06
C ASN A 75 -1.87 -10.13 6.70
N PHE A 76 -3.10 -10.41 6.23
CA PHE A 76 -3.33 -10.94 4.89
C PHE A 76 -2.95 -9.93 3.79
N LEU A 77 -3.31 -8.66 3.97
CA LEU A 77 -2.90 -7.59 3.05
C LEU A 77 -1.38 -7.38 3.05
N ASP A 78 -0.74 -7.41 4.22
CA ASP A 78 0.72 -7.32 4.36
C ASP A 78 1.42 -8.49 3.64
N ALA A 79 0.91 -9.72 3.79
CA ALA A 79 1.44 -10.88 3.10
C ALA A 79 1.29 -10.77 1.57
N THR A 80 0.15 -10.26 1.10
CA THR A 80 -0.11 -10.02 -0.33
C THR A 80 0.81 -8.93 -0.89
N ALA A 81 1.01 -7.85 -0.14
CA ALA A 81 1.95 -6.79 -0.47
C ALA A 81 3.39 -7.30 -0.55
N LEU A 82 3.82 -8.10 0.43
CA LEU A 82 5.13 -8.75 0.42
C LEU A 82 5.32 -9.66 -0.80
N LEU A 83 4.30 -10.45 -1.15
CA LEU A 83 4.34 -11.30 -2.34
C LEU A 83 4.47 -10.49 -3.62
N LEU A 84 3.76 -9.37 -3.74
CA LEU A 84 3.88 -8.45 -4.88
C LEU A 84 5.29 -7.86 -4.95
N ILE A 85 5.84 -7.38 -3.82
CA ILE A 85 7.19 -6.84 -3.75
C ILE A 85 8.22 -7.90 -4.15
N LEU A 86 8.14 -9.10 -3.56
CA LEU A 86 9.04 -10.22 -3.88
C LEU A 86 8.93 -10.67 -5.33
N TYR A 87 7.72 -10.72 -5.88
CA TYR A 87 7.50 -11.04 -7.29
C TYR A 87 8.08 -9.97 -8.21
N GLY A 88 7.93 -8.69 -7.84
CA GLY A 88 8.56 -7.58 -8.53
C GLY A 88 10.09 -7.66 -8.50
N PHE A 89 10.69 -7.95 -7.35
CA PHE A 89 12.13 -8.19 -7.22
C PHE A 89 12.60 -9.40 -8.02
N LYS A 90 11.86 -10.52 -7.98
CA LYS A 90 12.18 -11.70 -8.80
C LYS A 90 12.13 -11.38 -10.29
N SER A 91 11.14 -10.60 -10.73
CA SER A 91 11.05 -10.16 -12.13
C SER A 91 12.17 -9.19 -12.52
N PHE A 92 12.74 -8.46 -11.55
CA PHE A 92 13.88 -7.57 -11.76
C PHE A 92 15.20 -8.34 -11.85
N LEU A 93 15.41 -9.32 -10.95
CA LEU A 93 16.61 -10.16 -10.85
C LEU A 93 16.63 -11.34 -11.84
N GLY A 94 15.47 -11.79 -12.32
CA GLY A 94 15.33 -12.87 -13.30
C GLY A 94 15.60 -12.45 -14.75
N LYS A 95 16.26 -11.31 -14.92
CA LYS A 95 17.02 -10.96 -16.11
C LYS A 95 18.45 -11.46 -15.96
#